data_AF-A0A2A4AK36-F1
#
_entry.id   AF-A0A2A4AK36-F1
#
_cell.length_a   1.000
_cell.length_b   1.000
_cell.length_c   1.000
_cell.angle_alpha   90.00
_cell.angle_beta   90.00
_cell.angle_gamma   90.00
#
_symmetry.space_group_name_H-M   'P 1'
#
loop_
_entity.id
_entity.type
_entity.pdbx_description
1 polymer ?
#
loop_
_entity_poly.entity_id
_entity_poly.type
_entity_poly.pdbx_seq_one_letter_code
_entity_poly.pdbx_strand_id
1 'polypeptide(L)'
;MGIRRKNKKLVYPIYLDTAMLLSLVAMVEDGVSMSREVTETVGSSQNGSLSLEGEGGSAPLLTILGMNVGLEGNAQGDLVREKELQKTYVLQHSFASLFGKLLEYLEANEYVRTNPDVSRLEPGELVCFTATVNENPVDAITDLIRKVQKVAETASPGLFERSRGAKKKANQLSSEEVAQKENIEIAGKMSDLLGQESEESPLTDLLATGEKFQALLTADREYFTAASRASIIGGRFQILGKVSYVERNTDSSVSLGRRTMLAQVLEKSGGMNEIQQGFGEFIGTQDFPSLTIEGPFIQVLPLAIFI
;
A
#
# COMPACT_ATOMS: atom_id res chain seq x y z
N MET A 1 -33.75 17.86 -26.54
CA MET A 1 -32.42 18.31 -26.07
C MET A 1 -32.04 17.43 -24.88
N GLY A 2 -31.28 16.37 -25.12
CA GLY A 2 -31.05 15.32 -24.13
C GLY A 2 -30.09 15.79 -23.03
N ILE A 3 -30.50 15.66 -21.77
CA ILE A 3 -29.65 15.87 -20.60
C ILE A 3 -28.55 14.81 -20.65
N ARG A 4 -27.35 15.20 -21.09
CA ARG A 4 -26.14 14.38 -20.96
C ARG A 4 -25.90 14.22 -19.45
N ARG A 5 -26.27 13.06 -18.87
CA ARG A 5 -25.87 12.72 -17.51
C ARG A 5 -24.35 12.87 -17.44
N LYS A 6 -23.84 13.74 -16.57
CA LYS A 6 -22.40 13.76 -16.26
C LYS A 6 -22.06 12.34 -15.80
N ASN A 7 -21.26 11.61 -16.57
CA ASN A 7 -20.71 10.33 -16.13
C ASN A 7 -19.83 10.64 -14.90
N LYS A 8 -20.40 10.46 -13.71
CA LYS A 8 -19.65 10.57 -12.47
C LYS A 8 -18.63 9.44 -12.48
N LYS A 9 -17.34 9.76 -12.54
CA LYS A 9 -16.27 8.77 -12.40
C LYS A 9 -16.38 8.23 -10.98
N LEU A 10 -16.86 7.00 -10.86
CA LEU A 10 -16.89 6.30 -9.57
C LEU A 10 -15.47 5.86 -9.28
N VAL A 11 -14.90 6.35 -8.17
CA VAL A 11 -13.58 5.94 -7.72
C VAL A 11 -13.69 4.66 -6.90
N TYR A 12 -12.79 3.72 -7.14
CA TYR A 12 -12.73 2.48 -6.38
C TYR A 12 -11.35 2.31 -5.73
N PRO A 13 -11.23 2.57 -4.42
CA PRO A 13 -9.97 2.36 -3.71
C PRO A 13 -9.74 0.87 -3.45
N ILE A 14 -8.60 0.37 -3.93
CA ILE A 14 -8.12 -1.00 -3.69
C ILE A 14 -7.28 -1.04 -2.40
N TYR A 15 -6.52 0.03 -2.15
CA TYR A 15 -5.92 0.34 -0.85
C TYR A 15 -6.54 1.63 -0.33
N LEU A 16 -6.88 1.68 0.96
CA LEU A 16 -7.42 2.86 1.63
C LEU A 16 -6.98 2.88 3.08
N ASP A 17 -6.14 3.86 3.44
CA ASP A 17 -5.79 4.14 4.83
C ASP A 17 -6.97 4.87 5.50
N THR A 18 -7.80 4.09 6.21
CA THR A 18 -9.01 4.63 6.84
C THR A 18 -8.70 5.58 8.00
N ALA A 19 -7.57 5.41 8.68
CA ALA A 19 -7.16 6.29 9.78
C ALA A 19 -6.75 7.68 9.23
N MET A 20 -5.95 7.70 8.16
CA MET A 20 -5.60 8.94 7.46
C MET A 20 -6.83 9.60 6.83
N LEU A 21 -7.75 8.80 6.25
CA LEU A 21 -9.01 9.29 5.68
C LEU A 21 -9.83 10.05 6.73
N LEU A 22 -10.09 9.43 7.88
CA LEU A 22 -10.87 10.04 8.95
C LEU A 22 -10.20 11.30 9.50
N SER A 23 -8.87 11.29 9.63
CA SER A 23 -8.11 12.45 10.08
C SER A 23 -8.23 13.62 9.10
N LEU A 24 -8.14 13.38 7.79
CA LEU A 24 -8.29 14.41 6.78
C LEU A 24 -9.72 14.95 6.70
N VAL A 25 -10.72 14.07 6.83
CA VAL A 25 -12.12 14.49 6.90
C VAL A 25 -12.34 15.43 8.09
N ALA A 26 -11.84 15.07 9.28
CA ALA A 26 -11.95 15.92 10.47
C ALA A 26 -11.24 17.27 10.29
N MET A 27 -10.03 17.28 9.71
CA MET A 27 -9.30 18.53 9.43
C MET A 27 -10.06 19.45 8.45
N VAL A 28 -10.69 18.87 7.44
CA VAL A 28 -11.54 19.62 6.51
C VAL A 28 -12.77 20.15 7.22
N GLU A 29 -13.42 19.37 8.07
CA GLU A 29 -14.62 19.80 8.80
C GLU A 29 -14.38 20.91 9.82
N ASP A 30 -13.35 20.78 10.66
CA ASP A 30 -13.01 21.79 11.66
C ASP A 30 -12.65 23.14 10.98
N GLY A 31 -12.03 23.07 9.79
CA GLY A 31 -11.75 24.22 8.93
C GLY A 31 -12.98 24.82 8.23
N VAL A 32 -14.05 24.03 8.03
CA VAL A 32 -15.34 24.48 7.48
C VAL A 32 -16.22 25.16 8.55
N SER A 33 -15.92 24.99 9.84
CA SER A 33 -16.73 25.55 10.93
C SER A 33 -16.48 27.03 11.29
N MET A 34 -15.41 27.67 10.79
CA MET A 34 -15.03 29.04 11.19
C MET A 34 -15.60 30.19 10.34
N SER A 35 -16.56 29.95 9.43
CA SER A 35 -17.23 31.03 8.69
C SER A 35 -18.75 31.09 8.85
N ARG A 36 -19.30 30.51 9.93
CA ARG A 36 -20.74 30.60 10.23
C ARG A 36 -20.99 31.19 11.60
N GLU A 37 -20.85 32.51 11.70
CA GLU A 37 -21.55 33.29 12.72
C GLU A 37 -23.04 33.29 12.34
N VAL A 38 -23.79 32.30 12.82
CA VAL A 38 -25.25 32.34 12.79
C VAL A 38 -25.74 32.03 14.18
N THR A 39 -26.11 33.11 14.87
CA THR A 39 -26.96 33.13 16.05
C THR A 39 -28.21 32.31 15.79
N GLU A 40 -28.40 31.19 16.50
CA GLU A 40 -29.74 30.65 16.72
C GLU A 40 -29.90 30.21 18.16
N THR A 41 -30.81 30.92 18.82
CA THR A 41 -31.29 30.73 20.17
C THR A 41 -32.01 29.38 20.25
N VAL A 42 -31.53 28.47 21.11
CA VAL A 42 -32.22 27.20 21.38
C VAL A 42 -33.48 27.50 22.19
N GLY A 43 -34.58 27.71 21.48
CA GLY A 43 -35.94 27.65 21.99
C GLY A 43 -36.49 26.23 21.89
N SER A 44 -36.95 25.70 23.01
CA SER A 44 -37.64 24.42 23.14
C SER A 44 -38.86 24.28 22.22
N SER A 45 -39.02 23.14 21.52
CA SER A 45 -40.31 22.43 21.47
C SER A 45 -40.17 21.05 20.82
N GLN A 46 -40.82 20.08 21.45
CA GLN A 46 -41.09 18.73 20.94
C GLN A 46 -42.01 18.76 19.70
N ASN A 47 -41.89 17.67 18.92
CA ASN A 47 -42.81 17.15 17.91
C ASN A 47 -43.06 18.01 16.65
N GLY A 48 -42.65 17.49 15.49
CA GLY A 48 -43.21 17.90 14.22
C GLY A 48 -42.26 17.72 13.04
N SER A 49 -42.76 17.00 12.03
CA SER A 49 -42.32 16.95 10.62
C SER A 49 -41.21 17.94 10.21
N LEU A 50 -40.11 17.39 9.71
CA LEU A 50 -39.05 18.12 9.02
C LEU A 50 -39.61 18.79 7.75
N SER A 51 -40.11 20.02 7.90
CA SER A 51 -40.43 20.92 6.80
C SER A 51 -39.14 21.50 6.26
N LEU A 52 -38.72 20.99 5.10
CA LEU A 52 -37.56 21.42 4.35
C LEU A 52 -37.91 22.66 3.51
N GLU A 53 -38.01 23.82 4.14
CA GLU A 53 -38.07 25.13 3.46
C GLU A 53 -37.17 26.11 4.23
N GLY A 54 -36.00 26.41 3.68
CA GLY A 54 -35.04 27.35 4.27
C GLY A 54 -33.67 27.25 3.60
N GLU A 55 -33.15 28.39 3.15
CA GLU A 55 -32.05 28.57 2.20
C GLU A 55 -30.74 27.79 2.51
N GLY A 56 -30.26 27.03 1.52
CA GLY A 56 -28.83 26.96 1.15
C GLY A 56 -27.78 26.58 2.21
N GLY A 57 -28.10 25.76 3.23
CA GLY A 57 -27.11 25.29 4.20
C GLY A 57 -26.45 23.97 3.79
N SER A 58 -25.13 23.97 3.50
CA SER A 58 -24.37 22.71 3.38
C SER A 58 -24.21 22.07 4.76
N ALA A 59 -24.79 20.88 4.96
CA ALA A 59 -24.62 20.11 6.19
C ALA A 59 -23.14 19.72 6.41
N PRO A 60 -22.70 19.47 7.66
CA PRO A 60 -21.38 18.92 7.94
C PRO A 60 -21.13 17.69 7.07
N LEU A 61 -19.92 17.53 6.56
CA LEU A 61 -19.59 16.45 5.63
C LEU A 61 -20.00 15.12 6.26
N LEU A 62 -19.71 14.84 7.53
CA LEU A 62 -20.06 13.62 8.25
C LEU A 62 -21.57 13.35 8.27
N THR A 63 -22.40 14.40 8.33
CA THR A 63 -23.86 14.32 8.21
C THR A 63 -24.29 14.04 6.76
N ILE A 64 -23.68 14.70 5.77
CA ILE A 64 -23.85 14.40 4.34
C ILE A 64 -23.40 12.96 4.01
N LEU A 65 -22.47 12.42 4.79
CA LEU A 65 -21.82 11.12 4.65
C LEU A 65 -22.59 9.97 5.31
N GLY A 66 -23.74 10.24 5.96
CA GLY A 66 -24.60 9.20 6.52
C GLY A 66 -24.05 8.55 7.80
N MET A 67 -23.01 9.12 8.41
CA MET A 67 -22.54 8.72 9.73
C MET A 67 -23.46 9.33 10.78
N ASN A 68 -24.64 8.74 10.96
CA ASN A 68 -25.47 9.03 12.11
C ASN A 68 -24.71 8.56 13.35
N VAL A 69 -24.10 9.48 14.09
CA VAL A 69 -23.64 9.22 15.46
C VAL A 69 -24.88 9.14 16.35
N GLY A 70 -25.64 8.07 16.19
CA GLY A 70 -26.76 7.70 17.04
C GLY A 70 -26.21 6.97 18.26
N LEU A 71 -26.15 7.67 19.39
CA LEU A 71 -25.83 7.08 20.68
C LEU A 71 -27.09 6.39 21.21
N GLU A 72 -27.42 5.21 20.67
CA GLU A 72 -28.51 4.37 21.18
C GLU A 72 -27.93 3.04 21.68
N GLY A 73 -27.81 2.95 23.01
CA GLY A 73 -27.61 1.70 23.70
C GLY A 73 -28.86 0.84 23.66
N ASN A 74 -28.68 -0.45 23.37
CA ASN A 74 -29.30 -1.61 24.03
C ASN A 74 -29.01 -2.85 23.16
N ALA A 75 -28.03 -3.67 23.58
CA ALA A 75 -27.70 -4.92 22.90
C ALA A 75 -28.25 -6.11 23.69
N GLN A 76 -29.27 -6.77 23.13
CA GLN A 76 -29.64 -8.15 23.48
C GLN A 76 -29.48 -9.03 22.23
N GLY A 77 -28.64 -10.07 22.36
CA GLY A 77 -28.87 -11.41 21.82
C GLY A 77 -28.61 -11.69 20.34
N ASP A 78 -27.48 -12.37 20.07
CA ASP A 78 -27.30 -13.47 19.12
C ASP A 78 -27.73 -13.31 17.65
N LEU A 79 -26.81 -12.81 16.81
CA LEU A 79 -26.66 -13.16 15.39
C LEU A 79 -25.22 -12.81 14.93
N VAL A 80 -24.19 -13.46 15.50
CA VAL A 80 -22.81 -12.94 15.41
C VAL A 80 -22.01 -13.41 14.19
N ARG A 81 -22.39 -14.48 13.48
CA ARG A 81 -21.51 -15.05 12.42
C ARG A 81 -21.78 -14.60 10.98
N GLU A 82 -22.99 -14.16 10.65
CA GLU A 82 -23.34 -13.69 9.29
C GLU A 82 -23.35 -12.15 9.19
N LYS A 83 -23.51 -11.47 10.34
CA LYS A 83 -23.40 -10.01 10.46
C LYS A 83 -21.98 -9.51 10.28
N GLU A 84 -20.97 -10.32 10.57
CA GLU A 84 -19.56 -9.88 10.52
C GLU A 84 -19.09 -9.63 9.08
N LEU A 85 -19.44 -10.52 8.14
CA LEU A 85 -19.18 -10.31 6.72
C LEU A 85 -19.98 -9.12 6.18
N GLN A 86 -21.29 -9.05 6.44
CA GLN A 86 -22.12 -7.92 5.98
C GLN A 86 -21.71 -6.57 6.57
N LYS A 87 -21.26 -6.52 7.83
CA LYS A 87 -20.78 -5.30 8.50
C LYS A 87 -19.48 -4.80 7.87
N THR A 88 -18.55 -5.69 7.53
CA THR A 88 -17.32 -5.33 6.82
C THR A 88 -17.61 -4.76 5.43
N TYR A 89 -18.50 -5.38 4.65
CA TYR A 89 -18.88 -4.86 3.33
C TYR A 89 -19.58 -3.49 3.42
N VAL A 90 -20.53 -3.31 4.35
CA VAL A 90 -21.24 -2.03 4.53
C VAL A 90 -20.28 -0.93 5.01
N LEU A 91 -19.36 -1.23 5.93
CA LEU A 91 -18.32 -0.29 6.36
C LEU A 91 -17.36 0.07 5.22
N GLN A 92 -16.89 -0.90 4.44
CA GLN A 92 -15.99 -0.64 3.30
C GLN A 92 -16.66 0.22 2.22
N HIS A 93 -17.94 -0.01 1.91
CA HIS A 93 -18.70 0.85 1.02
C HIS A 93 -18.94 2.25 1.58
N SER A 94 -19.05 2.39 2.91
CA SER A 94 -19.10 3.71 3.55
C SER A 94 -17.77 4.46 3.42
N PHE A 95 -16.63 3.79 3.61
CA PHE A 95 -15.30 4.39 3.49
C PHE A 95 -14.91 4.71 2.05
N ALA A 96 -15.27 3.86 1.07
CA ALA A 96 -15.07 4.18 -0.34
C ALA A 96 -15.92 5.39 -0.79
N SER A 97 -17.17 5.48 -0.31
CA SER A 97 -18.03 6.63 -0.55
C SER A 97 -17.49 7.90 0.12
N LEU A 98 -16.98 7.76 1.35
CA LEU A 98 -16.32 8.83 2.10
C LEU A 98 -15.10 9.36 1.36
N PHE A 99 -14.22 8.45 0.92
CA PHE A 99 -13.07 8.76 0.10
C PHE A 99 -13.46 9.50 -1.17
N GLY A 100 -14.47 9.02 -1.90
CA GLY A 100 -14.94 9.69 -3.12
C GLY A 100 -15.39 11.13 -2.88
N LYS A 101 -16.12 11.40 -1.79
CA LYS A 101 -16.53 12.77 -1.45
C LYS A 101 -15.35 13.64 -0.97
N LEU A 102 -14.44 13.08 -0.18
CA LEU A 102 -13.24 13.80 0.25
C LEU A 102 -12.38 14.17 -0.97
N LEU A 103 -12.15 13.23 -1.89
CA LEU A 103 -11.40 13.49 -3.11
C LEU A 103 -12.04 14.61 -3.94
N GLU A 104 -13.36 14.55 -4.16
CA GLU A 104 -14.09 15.63 -4.85
C GLU A 104 -13.89 16.99 -4.18
N TYR A 105 -13.93 17.04 -2.85
CA TYR A 105 -13.69 18.27 -2.09
C TYR A 105 -12.24 18.77 -2.22
N LEU A 106 -11.26 17.87 -2.06
CA LEU A 106 -9.85 18.21 -2.15
C LEU A 106 -9.47 18.72 -3.55
N GLU A 107 -10.02 18.12 -4.60
CA GLU A 107 -9.83 18.56 -5.99
C GLU A 107 -10.51 19.92 -6.25
N ALA A 108 -11.76 20.10 -5.80
CA ALA A 108 -12.50 21.34 -6.01
C ALA A 108 -11.86 22.57 -5.33
N ASN A 109 -11.14 22.35 -4.23
CA ASN A 109 -10.45 23.40 -3.48
C ASN A 109 -8.93 23.48 -3.77
N GLU A 110 -8.44 22.78 -4.79
CA GLU A 110 -7.02 22.78 -5.21
C GLU A 110 -6.02 22.39 -4.09
N TYR A 111 -6.46 21.59 -3.11
CA TYR A 111 -5.62 21.09 -2.03
C TYR A 111 -4.71 19.93 -2.44
N VAL A 112 -4.93 19.37 -3.64
CA VAL A 112 -4.16 18.25 -4.19
C VAL A 112 -3.38 18.69 -5.41
N ARG A 113 -2.07 18.43 -5.41
CA ARG A 113 -1.21 18.62 -6.57
C ARG A 113 -1.34 17.42 -7.51
N THR A 114 -1.99 17.61 -8.64
CA THR A 114 -2.16 16.56 -9.66
C THR A 114 -0.94 16.48 -10.59
N ASN A 115 -0.40 15.27 -10.80
CA ASN A 115 0.79 14.99 -11.63
C ASN A 115 1.94 15.99 -11.39
N PRO A 116 2.42 16.09 -10.14
CA PRO A 116 3.34 17.12 -9.73
C PRO A 116 4.72 16.99 -10.38
N ASP A 117 5.45 18.10 -10.35
CA ASP A 117 6.88 18.15 -10.65
C ASP A 117 7.66 18.09 -9.32
N VAL A 118 8.54 17.10 -9.18
CA VAL A 118 9.32 16.85 -7.96
C VAL A 118 10.11 18.08 -7.53
N SER A 119 10.59 18.90 -8.47
CA SER A 119 11.37 20.09 -8.16
C SER A 119 10.61 21.13 -7.33
N ARG A 120 9.27 21.13 -7.42
CA ARG A 120 8.38 22.10 -6.77
C ARG A 120 7.58 21.55 -5.60
N LEU A 121 7.72 20.26 -5.32
CA LEU A 121 7.02 19.62 -4.22
C LEU A 121 7.70 19.92 -2.89
N GLU A 122 6.90 20.07 -1.84
CA GLU A 122 7.39 20.16 -0.47
C GLU A 122 6.81 19.05 0.42
N PRO A 123 7.56 18.60 1.44
CA PRO A 123 7.00 17.71 2.46
C PRO A 123 5.73 18.30 3.09
N GLY A 124 4.71 17.46 3.26
CA GLY A 124 3.41 17.82 3.81
C GLY A 124 2.33 18.09 2.76
N GLU A 125 2.68 18.33 1.49
CA GLU A 125 1.71 18.50 0.42
C GLU A 125 0.96 17.19 0.11
N LEU A 126 -0.32 17.31 -0.28
CA LEU A 126 -1.09 16.21 -0.85
C LEU A 126 -0.87 16.15 -2.36
N VAL A 127 -0.57 14.96 -2.86
CA VAL A 127 -0.29 14.70 -4.27
C VAL A 127 -1.21 13.61 -4.82
N CYS A 128 -1.65 13.78 -6.06
CA CYS A 128 -2.35 12.75 -6.82
C CYS A 128 -1.61 12.52 -8.15
N PHE A 129 -1.17 11.29 -8.39
CA PHE A 129 -0.43 10.96 -9.61
C PHE A 129 -0.73 9.54 -10.07
N THR A 130 -0.48 9.28 -11.35
CA THR A 130 -0.62 7.93 -11.92
C THR A 130 0.74 7.26 -12.01
N ALA A 131 0.86 6.03 -11.51
CA ALA A 131 2.08 5.24 -11.58
C ALA A 131 1.79 3.74 -11.64
N THR A 132 2.76 2.98 -12.14
CA THR A 132 2.77 1.52 -12.00
C THR A 132 3.28 1.17 -10.61
N VAL A 133 2.52 0.43 -9.83
CA VAL A 133 2.92 0.03 -8.48
C VAL A 133 3.63 -1.31 -8.55
N ASN A 134 4.88 -1.33 -8.12
CA ASN A 134 5.72 -2.50 -8.03
C ASN A 134 5.90 -2.89 -6.57
N GLU A 135 6.18 -4.16 -6.37
CA GLU A 135 6.35 -4.73 -5.05
C GLU A 135 7.61 -4.22 -4.35
N ASN A 136 7.68 -4.40 -3.03
CA ASN A 136 8.94 -4.29 -2.33
C ASN A 136 9.95 -5.28 -2.96
N PRO A 137 11.13 -4.84 -3.40
CA PRO A 137 12.14 -5.74 -3.96
C PRO A 137 12.61 -6.81 -2.99
N VAL A 138 12.59 -6.58 -1.67
CA VAL A 138 12.90 -7.62 -0.67
C VAL A 138 11.91 -8.78 -0.80
N ASP A 139 10.61 -8.48 -0.86
CA ASP A 139 9.56 -9.48 -1.01
C ASP A 139 9.70 -10.19 -2.38
N ALA A 140 9.98 -9.43 -3.44
CA ALA A 140 10.19 -9.98 -4.78
C ALA A 140 11.40 -10.93 -4.84
N ILE A 141 12.51 -10.57 -4.18
CA ILE A 141 13.72 -11.40 -4.09
C ILE A 141 13.44 -12.67 -3.28
N THR A 142 12.75 -12.55 -2.15
CA THR A 142 12.33 -13.71 -1.36
C THR A 142 11.46 -14.67 -2.17
N ASP A 143 10.47 -14.16 -2.91
CA ASP A 143 9.61 -14.98 -3.76
C ASP A 143 10.38 -15.59 -4.94
N LEU A 144 11.37 -14.89 -5.47
CA LEU A 144 12.25 -15.38 -6.53
C LEU A 144 13.13 -16.56 -6.06
N ILE A 145 13.78 -16.42 -4.90
CA ILE A 145 14.60 -17.48 -4.30
C ILE A 145 13.74 -18.71 -4.01
N ARG A 146 12.54 -18.54 -3.44
CA ARG A 146 11.61 -19.67 -3.20
C ARG A 146 11.23 -20.39 -4.51
N LYS A 147 11.01 -19.66 -5.61
CA LYS A 147 10.72 -20.26 -6.92
C LYS A 147 11.91 -21.05 -7.43
N VAL A 148 13.13 -20.50 -7.32
CA VAL A 148 14.38 -21.20 -7.68
C VAL A 148 14.52 -22.50 -6.92
N GLN A 149 14.31 -22.48 -5.60
CA GLN A 149 14.40 -23.68 -4.77
C GLN A 149 13.44 -24.77 -5.23
N LYS A 150 12.17 -24.42 -5.48
CA LYS A 150 11.17 -25.37 -5.97
C LYS A 150 11.55 -25.98 -7.33
N VAL A 151 12.12 -25.16 -8.22
CA VAL A 151 12.61 -25.64 -9.53
C VAL A 151 13.81 -26.57 -9.34
N ALA A 152 14.77 -26.21 -8.49
CA ALA A 152 15.95 -27.03 -8.21
C ALA A 152 15.58 -28.38 -7.56
N GLU A 153 14.63 -28.37 -6.62
CA GLU A 153 14.05 -29.60 -6.01
C GLU A 153 13.40 -30.51 -7.06
N THR A 154 12.73 -29.92 -8.05
CA THR A 154 12.00 -30.68 -9.08
C THR A 154 12.91 -31.18 -10.20
N ALA A 155 13.86 -30.36 -10.66
CA ALA A 155 14.78 -30.69 -11.75
C ALA A 155 15.89 -31.65 -11.31
N SER A 156 16.31 -31.56 -10.05
CA SER A 156 17.41 -32.33 -9.48
C SER A 156 17.05 -32.89 -8.10
N PRO A 157 16.12 -33.87 -8.01
CA PRO A 157 15.64 -34.40 -6.73
C PRO A 157 16.77 -34.96 -5.83
N GLY A 158 17.90 -35.38 -6.41
CA GLY A 158 19.09 -35.83 -5.67
C GLY A 158 19.85 -34.72 -4.92
N LEU A 159 19.68 -33.45 -5.30
CA LEU A 159 20.27 -32.30 -4.61
C LEU A 159 19.54 -31.99 -3.30
N PHE A 160 18.23 -32.22 -3.19
CA PHE A 160 17.41 -31.77 -2.05
C PHE A 160 16.74 -32.87 -1.23
N GLU A 161 17.10 -34.15 -1.40
CA GLU A 161 16.60 -35.24 -0.54
C GLU A 161 16.83 -34.91 0.96
N ARG A 162 15.76 -34.56 1.67
CA ARG A 162 15.73 -34.48 3.13
C ARG A 162 16.02 -35.87 3.67
N SER A 163 17.17 -36.04 4.29
CA SER A 163 17.66 -37.28 4.87
C SER A 163 16.70 -37.82 5.95
N ARG A 164 15.70 -38.60 5.55
CA ARG A 164 15.03 -39.58 6.40
C ARG A 164 15.45 -40.97 5.93
N GLY A 165 16.64 -41.39 6.36
CA GLY A 165 17.02 -42.80 6.38
C GLY A 165 17.69 -43.37 5.12
N ALA A 166 18.70 -42.72 4.54
CA ALA A 166 19.53 -43.36 3.51
C ALA A 166 21.02 -42.97 3.62
N LYS A 167 21.76 -43.66 4.49
CA LYS A 167 23.24 -43.65 4.55
C LYS A 167 23.92 -44.27 3.30
N LYS A 168 23.29 -44.29 2.12
CA LYS A 168 23.81 -45.05 0.96
C LYS A 168 23.84 -44.34 -0.40
N LYS A 169 23.52 -43.04 -0.52
CA LYS A 169 23.65 -42.32 -1.81
C LYS A 169 24.36 -40.97 -1.77
N ALA A 170 25.06 -40.64 -0.66
CA ALA A 170 25.83 -39.39 -0.57
C ALA A 170 27.15 -39.39 -1.38
N ASN A 171 27.45 -40.43 -2.15
CA ASN A 171 28.77 -40.64 -2.76
C ASN A 171 28.81 -40.40 -4.29
N GLN A 172 27.81 -39.72 -4.86
CA GLN A 172 27.68 -39.50 -6.31
C GLN A 172 27.29 -38.06 -6.70
N LEU A 173 27.39 -37.09 -5.78
CA LEU A 173 27.33 -35.67 -6.17
C LEU A 173 28.76 -35.20 -6.42
N SER A 174 29.00 -34.59 -7.57
CA SER A 174 30.25 -33.88 -7.84
C SER A 174 30.48 -32.79 -6.79
N SER A 175 31.74 -32.39 -6.57
CA SER A 175 32.06 -31.30 -5.64
C SER A 175 31.34 -29.99 -6.02
N GLU A 176 31.04 -29.79 -7.30
CA GLU A 176 30.26 -28.66 -7.81
C GLU A 176 28.78 -28.74 -7.41
N GLU A 177 28.16 -29.92 -7.51
CA GLU A 177 26.77 -30.14 -7.09
C GLU A 177 26.56 -29.99 -5.58
N VAL A 178 27.55 -30.38 -4.76
CA VAL A 178 27.51 -30.18 -3.31
C VAL A 178 27.60 -28.70 -2.95
N ALA A 179 28.50 -27.94 -3.59
CA ALA A 179 28.63 -26.50 -3.38
C ALA A 179 27.37 -25.74 -3.83
N GLN A 180 26.78 -26.12 -4.96
CA GLN A 180 25.51 -25.54 -5.44
C GLN A 180 24.36 -25.80 -4.46
N LYS A 181 24.25 -27.01 -3.91
CA LYS A 181 23.24 -27.34 -2.89
C LYS A 181 23.40 -26.46 -1.65
N GLU A 182 24.62 -26.34 -1.14
CA GLU A 182 24.90 -25.54 0.07
C GLU A 182 24.57 -24.06 -0.16
N ASN A 183 24.94 -23.50 -1.31
CA ASN A 183 24.62 -22.12 -1.68
C ASN A 183 23.10 -21.87 -1.77
N ILE A 184 22.35 -22.79 -2.39
CA ILE A 184 20.88 -22.66 -2.49
C ILE A 184 20.20 -22.82 -1.11
N GLU A 185 20.73 -23.68 -0.23
CA GLU A 185 20.20 -23.84 1.13
C GLU A 185 20.45 -22.59 1.98
N ILE A 186 21.66 -22.01 1.89
CA ILE A 186 22.01 -20.76 2.57
C ILE A 186 21.16 -19.60 2.04
N ALA A 187 21.06 -19.44 0.72
CA ALA A 187 20.20 -18.43 0.09
C ALA A 187 18.73 -18.60 0.52
N GLY A 188 18.27 -19.85 0.66
CA GLY A 188 16.97 -20.18 1.22
C GLY A 188 16.72 -19.66 2.62
N LYS A 189 17.62 -20.00 3.55
CA LYS A 189 17.52 -19.54 4.94
C LYS A 189 17.58 -18.03 5.04
N MET A 190 18.44 -17.38 4.25
CA MET A 190 18.51 -15.92 4.18
C MET A 190 17.21 -15.32 3.64
N SER A 191 16.66 -15.89 2.57
CA SER A 191 15.38 -15.49 1.98
C SER A 191 14.21 -15.63 2.96
N ASP A 192 14.16 -16.71 3.74
CA ASP A 192 13.14 -16.93 4.75
C ASP A 192 13.25 -15.89 5.89
N LEU A 193 14.47 -15.58 6.33
CA LEU A 193 14.70 -14.53 7.33
C LEU A 193 14.35 -13.13 6.80
N LEU A 194 14.72 -12.81 5.56
CA LEU A 194 14.34 -11.56 4.89
C LEU A 194 12.82 -11.42 4.80
N GLY A 195 12.14 -12.50 4.39
CA GLY A 195 10.69 -12.52 4.30
C GLY A 195 10.00 -12.34 5.64
N GLN A 196 10.49 -13.03 6.68
CA GLN A 196 9.96 -12.90 8.04
C GLN A 196 10.13 -11.48 8.58
N GLU A 197 11.33 -10.92 8.47
CA GLU A 197 11.61 -9.57 8.93
C GLU A 197 10.79 -8.52 8.15
N SER A 198 10.65 -8.71 6.83
CA SER A 198 9.74 -7.91 6.02
C SER A 198 8.33 -8.00 6.58
N GLU A 199 7.77 -9.20 6.78
CA GLU A 199 6.40 -9.50 7.25
C GLU A 199 6.08 -9.00 8.68
N GLU A 200 7.09 -8.89 9.56
CA GLU A 200 6.91 -8.37 10.92
C GLU A 200 6.75 -6.84 10.98
N SER A 201 7.18 -6.12 9.93
CA SER A 201 7.05 -4.66 9.89
C SER A 201 5.58 -4.22 9.80
N PRO A 202 5.11 -3.23 10.58
CA PRO A 202 3.76 -2.69 10.38
C PRO A 202 3.63 -1.90 9.07
N LEU A 203 4.75 -1.51 8.45
CA LEU A 203 4.80 -0.73 7.23
C LEU A 203 5.49 -1.52 6.13
N THR A 204 5.00 -1.37 4.90
CA THR A 204 5.66 -1.90 3.71
C THR A 204 5.98 -0.77 2.73
N ASP A 205 7.18 -0.82 2.18
CA ASP A 205 7.62 0.10 1.15
C ASP A 205 7.31 -0.49 -0.24
N LEU A 206 6.63 0.26 -1.09
CA LEU A 206 6.34 -0.09 -2.48
C LEU A 206 7.01 0.91 -3.43
N LEU A 207 7.40 0.44 -4.62
CA LEU A 207 7.94 1.29 -5.67
C LEU A 207 6.82 1.69 -6.63
N ALA A 208 6.51 2.97 -6.72
CA ALA A 208 5.61 3.50 -7.73
C ALA A 208 6.41 4.17 -8.86
N THR A 209 6.36 3.61 -10.05
CA THR A 209 7.05 4.14 -11.23
C THR A 209 6.09 4.99 -12.07
N GLY A 210 6.21 6.30 -11.94
CA GLY A 210 5.51 7.27 -12.78
C GLY A 210 6.26 7.54 -14.09
N GLU A 211 5.69 8.39 -14.94
CA GLU A 211 6.34 8.80 -16.20
C GLU A 211 7.48 9.79 -15.99
N LYS A 212 7.42 10.60 -14.92
CA LYS A 212 8.35 11.71 -14.68
C LYS A 212 9.26 11.49 -13.47
N PHE A 213 8.83 10.68 -12.52
CA PHE A 213 9.53 10.42 -11.28
C PHE A 213 9.15 9.06 -10.72
N GLN A 214 10.02 8.54 -9.85
CA GLN A 214 9.71 7.39 -9.00
C GLN A 214 9.22 7.86 -7.64
N ALA A 215 8.29 7.11 -7.05
CA ALA A 215 7.80 7.37 -5.71
C ALA A 215 7.97 6.13 -4.85
N LEU A 216 8.37 6.37 -3.60
CA LEU A 216 8.43 5.38 -2.55
C LEU A 216 7.16 5.48 -1.72
N LEU A 217 6.26 4.53 -1.87
CA LEU A 217 5.03 4.48 -1.09
C LEU A 217 5.28 3.73 0.21
N THR A 218 5.16 4.41 1.34
CA THR A 218 5.20 3.75 2.65
C THR A 218 3.76 3.44 3.04
N ALA A 219 3.28 2.24 2.72
CA ALA A 219 1.92 1.80 3.01
C ALA A 219 1.84 1.12 4.39
N ASP A 220 0.72 1.29 5.07
CA ASP A 220 0.41 0.51 6.27
C ASP A 220 -0.05 -0.89 5.86
N ARG A 221 0.59 -1.91 6.44
CA ARG A 221 0.31 -3.30 6.10
C ARG A 221 -1.09 -3.73 6.54
N GLU A 222 -1.68 -3.07 7.54
CA GLU A 222 -3.07 -3.30 7.95
C GLU A 222 -4.04 -3.14 6.76
N TYR A 223 -3.80 -2.14 5.90
CA TYR A 223 -4.64 -1.86 4.72
C TYR A 223 -4.09 -2.50 3.44
N PHE A 224 -2.83 -2.93 3.42
CA PHE A 224 -2.20 -3.63 2.30
C PHE A 224 -2.30 -5.17 2.42
N THR A 225 -3.53 -5.67 2.54
CA THR A 225 -3.86 -7.10 2.58
C THR A 225 -3.32 -7.89 1.38
N ALA A 226 -3.28 -9.22 1.50
CA ALA A 226 -2.89 -10.10 0.39
C ALA A 226 -3.75 -9.92 -0.88
N ALA A 227 -5.05 -9.64 -0.73
CA ALA A 227 -5.95 -9.41 -1.85
C ALA A 227 -5.71 -8.05 -2.55
N SER A 228 -5.47 -6.99 -1.78
CA SER A 228 -5.13 -5.69 -2.33
C SER A 228 -3.74 -5.71 -2.96
N ARG A 229 -2.74 -6.35 -2.34
CA ARG A 229 -1.42 -6.62 -2.95
C ARG A 229 -1.57 -7.32 -4.30
N ALA A 230 -2.27 -8.45 -4.37
CA ALA A 230 -2.46 -9.19 -5.62
C ALA A 230 -3.16 -8.38 -6.73
N SER A 231 -3.96 -7.38 -6.34
CA SER A 231 -4.66 -6.51 -7.29
C SER A 231 -3.84 -5.30 -7.72
N ILE A 232 -2.93 -4.82 -6.87
CA ILE A 232 -2.15 -3.58 -7.06
C ILE A 232 -0.81 -3.83 -7.76
N ILE A 233 -0.12 -4.93 -7.43
CA ILE A 233 1.24 -5.16 -7.96
C ILE A 233 1.22 -5.37 -9.48
N GLY A 234 2.07 -4.62 -10.19
CA GLY A 234 2.20 -4.62 -11.64
C GLY A 234 1.13 -3.80 -12.38
N GLY A 235 0.12 -3.30 -11.68
CA GLY A 235 -0.93 -2.48 -12.28
C GLY A 235 -0.61 -0.99 -12.23
N ARG A 236 -1.28 -0.23 -13.10
CA ARG A 236 -1.17 1.23 -13.18
C ARG A 236 -2.39 1.88 -12.53
N PHE A 237 -2.16 2.65 -11.47
CA PHE A 237 -3.19 3.20 -10.61
C PHE A 237 -3.02 4.69 -10.38
N GLN A 238 -4.10 5.33 -9.95
CA GLN A 238 -4.03 6.65 -9.33
C GLN A 238 -3.67 6.47 -7.85
N ILE A 239 -2.74 7.29 -7.39
CA ILE A 239 -2.25 7.27 -6.01
C ILE A 239 -2.49 8.65 -5.44
N LEU A 240 -3.31 8.74 -4.39
CA LEU A 240 -3.47 9.93 -3.56
C LEU A 240 -2.72 9.70 -2.26
N GLY A 241 -1.89 10.64 -1.85
CA GLY A 241 -1.16 10.54 -0.60
C GLY A 241 -0.47 11.82 -0.19
N LYS A 242 0.12 11.80 1.00
CA LYS A 242 0.85 12.95 1.56
C LYS A 242 2.34 12.75 1.38
N VAL A 243 3.02 13.75 0.86
CA VAL A 243 4.48 13.73 0.68
C VAL A 243 5.13 13.80 2.07
N SER A 244 5.98 12.83 2.40
CA SER A 244 6.76 12.84 3.64
C SER A 244 8.22 13.26 3.41
N TYR A 245 8.72 13.11 2.19
CA TYR A 245 10.10 13.44 1.83
C TYR A 245 10.21 13.69 0.31
N VAL A 246 11.14 14.56 -0.08
CA VAL A 246 11.41 14.93 -1.47
C VAL A 246 12.92 14.89 -1.70
N GLU A 247 13.36 14.07 -2.65
CA GLU A 247 14.72 14.05 -3.13
C GLU A 247 14.77 14.61 -4.56
N ARG A 248 15.60 15.62 -4.75
CA ARG A 248 15.73 16.36 -6.01
C ARG A 248 17.02 16.05 -6.73
N ASN A 249 18.02 15.54 -6.03
CA ASN A 249 19.31 15.22 -6.61
C ASN A 249 19.22 13.92 -7.42
N THR A 250 19.89 13.85 -8.57
CA THR A 250 20.00 12.63 -9.38
C THR A 250 21.05 11.67 -8.86
N ASP A 251 22.01 12.17 -8.08
CA ASP A 251 23.15 11.37 -7.59
C ASP A 251 22.86 10.73 -6.21
N SER A 252 21.66 10.91 -5.70
CA SER A 252 21.19 10.34 -4.44
C SER A 252 20.31 9.12 -4.68
N SER A 253 20.39 8.15 -3.78
CA SER A 253 19.54 6.97 -3.80
C SER A 253 19.01 6.61 -2.43
N VAL A 254 17.93 5.83 -2.42
CA VAL A 254 17.37 5.24 -1.20
C VAL A 254 17.18 3.74 -1.38
N SER A 255 17.55 2.97 -0.34
CA SER A 255 17.30 1.54 -0.28
C SER A 255 15.84 1.25 0.08
N LEU A 256 15.24 0.33 -0.67
CA LEU A 256 13.93 -0.29 -0.43
C LEU A 256 14.03 -1.43 0.61
N GLY A 257 15.24 -1.90 0.88
CA GLY A 257 15.55 -2.82 1.99
C GLY A 257 15.75 -2.12 3.33
N ARG A 258 15.62 -0.79 3.41
CA ARG A 258 15.87 0.01 4.65
C ARG A 258 15.02 -0.38 5.86
N ARG A 259 13.92 -1.12 5.67
CA ARG A 259 13.05 -1.60 6.76
C ARG A 259 13.46 -2.98 7.28
N THR A 260 14.46 -3.58 6.66
CA THR A 260 14.94 -4.93 6.93
C THR A 260 16.42 -4.83 7.28
N MET A 261 16.78 -5.13 8.52
CA MET A 261 18.16 -5.15 9.01
C MET A 261 19.02 -6.07 8.15
N LEU A 262 18.52 -7.26 7.81
CA LEU A 262 19.29 -8.19 6.99
C LEU A 262 19.54 -7.65 5.58
N ALA A 263 18.55 -7.02 4.94
CA ALA A 263 18.75 -6.39 3.63
C ALA A 263 19.81 -5.28 3.70
N GLN A 264 19.76 -4.41 4.72
CA GLN A 264 20.77 -3.36 4.91
C GLN A 264 22.18 -3.92 5.14
N VAL A 265 22.30 -5.02 5.88
CA VAL A 265 23.59 -5.69 6.10
C VAL A 265 24.11 -6.26 4.79
N LEU A 266 23.26 -6.95 4.02
CA LEU A 266 23.63 -7.55 2.73
C LEU A 266 24.01 -6.50 1.69
N GLU A 267 23.35 -5.34 1.68
CA GLU A 267 23.72 -4.22 0.80
C GLU A 267 25.10 -3.66 1.16
N LYS A 268 25.39 -3.47 2.47
CA LYS A 268 26.66 -2.92 2.94
C LYS A 268 27.83 -3.90 2.82
N SER A 269 27.58 -5.19 2.97
CA SER A 269 28.62 -6.22 2.89
C SER A 269 28.93 -6.65 1.45
N GLY A 270 28.11 -6.25 0.47
CA GLY A 270 28.18 -6.76 -0.90
C GLY A 270 27.47 -8.11 -1.10
N GLY A 271 26.85 -8.67 -0.06
CA GLY A 271 26.13 -9.95 -0.12
C GLY A 271 24.97 -9.95 -1.12
N MET A 272 24.32 -8.81 -1.38
CA MET A 272 23.30 -8.72 -2.43
C MET A 272 23.88 -8.96 -3.84
N ASN A 273 25.12 -8.52 -4.09
CA ASN A 273 25.79 -8.74 -5.37
C ASN A 273 26.13 -10.23 -5.55
N GLU A 274 26.52 -10.91 -4.48
CA GLU A 274 26.78 -12.36 -4.50
C GLU A 274 25.49 -13.15 -4.79
N ILE A 275 24.37 -12.78 -4.16
CA ILE A 275 23.05 -13.37 -4.44
C ILE A 275 22.65 -13.14 -5.89
N GLN A 276 22.81 -11.90 -6.40
CA GLN A 276 22.51 -11.55 -7.78
C GLN A 276 23.36 -12.34 -8.77
N GLN A 277 24.67 -12.48 -8.51
CA GLN A 277 25.57 -13.24 -9.35
C GLN A 277 25.19 -14.73 -9.37
N GLY A 278 25.00 -15.34 -8.19
CA GLY A 278 24.61 -16.75 -8.10
C GLY A 278 23.25 -17.03 -8.75
N PHE A 279 22.30 -16.09 -8.63
CA PHE A 279 21.03 -16.17 -9.32
C PHE A 279 21.19 -16.09 -10.85
N GLY A 280 22.00 -15.15 -11.33
CA GLY A 280 22.25 -14.96 -12.76
C GLY A 280 22.95 -16.16 -13.41
N GLU A 281 23.89 -16.78 -12.71
CA GLU A 281 24.54 -18.02 -13.12
C GLU A 281 23.53 -19.19 -13.19
N PHE A 282 22.54 -19.23 -12.30
CA PHE A 282 21.55 -20.31 -12.24
C PHE A 282 20.43 -20.18 -13.28
N ILE A 283 19.82 -18.99 -13.44
CA ILE A 283 18.67 -18.77 -14.35
C ILE A 283 19.11 -18.31 -15.75
N GLY A 284 20.32 -17.80 -15.91
CA GLY A 284 20.79 -17.24 -17.19
C GLY A 284 20.18 -15.88 -17.52
N THR A 285 19.73 -15.14 -16.50
CA THR A 285 19.24 -13.76 -16.62
C THR A 285 19.86 -12.88 -15.55
N GLN A 286 20.15 -11.62 -15.88
CA GLN A 286 20.57 -10.62 -14.89
C GLN A 286 19.40 -9.79 -14.36
N ASP A 287 18.17 -10.16 -14.71
CA ASP A 287 16.95 -9.49 -14.28
C ASP A 287 16.66 -9.82 -12.80
N PHE A 288 17.40 -9.15 -11.91
CA PHE A 288 17.29 -9.22 -10.47
C PHE A 288 16.75 -7.89 -9.95
N PRO A 289 15.71 -7.88 -9.08
CA PRO A 289 15.11 -6.64 -8.60
C PRO A 289 16.14 -5.71 -7.94
N SER A 290 16.20 -4.45 -8.40
CA SER A 290 17.01 -3.43 -7.73
C SER A 290 16.41 -3.10 -6.36
N LEU A 291 17.27 -3.04 -5.34
CA LEU A 291 16.89 -2.55 -4.02
C LEU A 291 16.98 -1.03 -3.91
N THR A 292 17.50 -0.31 -4.90
CA THR A 292 17.64 1.15 -4.81
C THR A 292 16.69 1.89 -5.75
N ILE A 293 16.20 3.02 -5.26
CA ILE A 293 15.54 4.06 -6.06
C ILE A 293 16.55 5.19 -6.22
N GLU A 294 16.86 5.54 -7.46
CA GLU A 294 17.70 6.69 -7.80
C GLU A 294 16.84 7.96 -7.88
N GLY A 295 17.42 9.09 -7.53
CA GLY A 295 16.73 10.37 -7.60
C GLY A 295 16.56 10.89 -9.03
N PRO A 296 15.62 11.83 -9.26
CA PRO A 296 14.72 12.42 -8.27
C PRO A 296 13.55 11.50 -7.90
N PHE A 297 13.20 11.47 -6.62
CA PHE A 297 12.07 10.68 -6.12
C PHE A 297 11.33 11.39 -4.99
N ILE A 298 10.11 10.95 -4.71
CA ILE A 298 9.35 11.39 -3.54
C ILE A 298 8.99 10.20 -2.66
N GLN A 299 8.91 10.43 -1.35
CA GLN A 299 8.28 9.49 -0.44
C GLN A 299 6.86 9.95 -0.14
N VAL A 300 5.92 9.03 -0.27
CA VAL A 300 4.48 9.30 -0.10
C VAL A 300 3.91 8.32 0.92
N LEU A 301 3.16 8.86 1.88
CA LEU A 301 2.23 8.08 2.70
C LEU A 301 0.93 7.98 1.90
N PRO A 302 0.61 6.82 1.29
CA PRO A 302 -0.57 6.70 0.47
C PRO A 302 -1.82 6.76 1.35
N LEU A 303 -2.75 7.66 1.01
CA LEU A 303 -4.11 7.63 1.52
C LEU A 303 -4.90 6.56 0.78
N ALA A 304 -4.77 6.53 -0.56
CA ALA A 304 -5.49 5.59 -1.41
C ALA A 304 -4.70 5.22 -2.67
N ILE A 305 -4.87 3.98 -3.09
CA ILE A 305 -4.48 3.49 -4.44
C ILE A 305 -5.77 3.01 -5.11
N PHE A 306 -6.14 3.64 -6.21
CA PHE A 306 -7.49 3.53 -6.77
C PHE A 306 -7.53 3.60 -8.30
N ILE A 307 -8.68 3.21 -8.84
CA ILE A 307 -9.04 3.35 -10.26
C ILE A 307 -10.12 4.43 -10.39
#